data_AF-A0A816BFI6-F1
#
_entry.id   AF-A0A816BFI6-F1
#
_cell.length_a   1.000
_cell.length_b   1.000
_cell.length_c   1.000
_cell.angle_alpha   90.00
_cell.angle_beta   90.00
_cell.angle_gamma   90.00
#
_symmetry.space_group_name_H-M   'P 1'
#
loop_
_entity.id
_entity.type
_entity.pdbx_description
1 polymer ?
#
loop_
_entity_poly.entity_id
_entity_poly.type
_entity_poly.pdbx_seq_one_letter_code
_entity_poly.pdbx_strand_id
1 'polypeptide(L)'
;IKWLQWGERKWTGRKKEYSGSVDEAVQLLGSKIEHFKFHVFVKREQSKYFEKLKAEVTDEKVMCQVDFAENYGMKEQDEVQSAHWYTKTMSIFTGYVWSKSGGFGFALPSLDVSHDKFVVNSALELILNHLKTLLPNLKEINFFSDGAPSQFKGPPLQNLSSLPCIEF
;
A
#
# COMPACT_ATOMS: atom_id res chain seq x y z
N ILE A 1 -30.85 -19.43 -9.08
CA ILE A 1 -29.43 -19.60 -8.66
C ILE A 1 -29.13 -18.70 -7.46
N LYS A 2 -28.06 -18.99 -6.73
CA LYS A 2 -27.60 -18.19 -5.58
C LYS A 2 -26.20 -17.64 -5.87
N TRP A 3 -25.92 -16.41 -5.49
CA TRP A 3 -24.59 -15.82 -5.63
C TRP A 3 -24.27 -14.87 -4.48
N LEU A 4 -22.98 -14.57 -4.29
CA LEU A 4 -22.48 -13.69 -3.24
C LEU A 4 -21.99 -12.38 -3.86
N GLN A 5 -22.30 -11.26 -3.22
CA GLN A 5 -21.77 -9.95 -3.59
C GLN A 5 -21.28 -9.19 -2.35
N TRP A 6 -20.16 -8.48 -2.49
CA TRP A 6 -19.68 -7.53 -1.48
C TRP A 6 -20.65 -6.35 -1.39
N GLY A 7 -21.17 -6.08 -0.18
CA GLY A 7 -22.03 -4.92 0.07
C GLY A 7 -21.27 -3.60 -0.14
N GLU A 8 -21.96 -2.56 -0.62
CA GLU A 8 -21.41 -1.25 -1.01
C GLU A 8 -20.82 -0.40 0.13
N ARG A 9 -20.73 -0.90 1.37
CA ARG A 9 -20.18 -0.12 2.48
C ARG A 9 -18.65 -0.20 2.47
N LYS A 10 -18.04 0.98 2.34
CA LYS A 10 -16.60 1.23 2.11
C LYS A 10 -15.60 0.52 3.04
N TRP A 11 -16.02 -0.04 4.18
CA TRP A 11 -15.07 -0.56 5.19
C TRP A 11 -15.50 -1.85 5.91
N THR A 12 -16.71 -2.36 5.65
CA THR A 12 -17.20 -3.62 6.23
C THR A 12 -17.87 -4.44 5.16
N GLY A 13 -17.07 -4.86 4.17
CA GLY A 13 -17.56 -5.72 3.10
C GLY A 13 -18.01 -7.07 3.66
N ARG A 14 -19.25 -7.19 4.12
CA ARG A 14 -19.87 -8.50 4.32
C ARG A 14 -20.40 -8.97 2.98
N LYS A 15 -20.07 -10.21 2.61
CA LYS A 15 -20.70 -10.88 1.47
C LYS A 15 -22.17 -11.05 1.81
N LYS A 16 -23.04 -10.47 0.99
CA LYS A 16 -24.47 -10.71 1.03
C LYS A 16 -24.81 -11.79 0.03
N GLU A 17 -25.64 -12.73 0.46
CA GLU A 17 -26.21 -13.75 -0.41
C GLU A 17 -27.43 -13.18 -1.13
N TYR A 18 -27.47 -13.39 -2.44
CA TYR A 18 -28.56 -13.04 -3.33
C TYR A 18 -29.06 -14.31 -4.00
N SER A 19 -30.34 -14.35 -4.30
CA SER A 19 -30.97 -15.45 -5.03
C SER A 19 -31.88 -14.89 -6.12
N GLY A 20 -31.80 -15.44 -7.31
CA GLY A 20 -32.56 -14.95 -8.47
C GLY A 20 -32.40 -15.85 -9.70
N SER A 21 -32.79 -15.33 -10.87
CA SER A 21 -32.67 -16.03 -12.15
C SER A 21 -31.22 -16.05 -12.65
N VAL A 22 -30.95 -16.88 -13.65
CA VAL A 22 -29.64 -16.88 -14.33
C VAL A 22 -29.41 -15.56 -15.05
N ASP A 23 -30.44 -15.04 -15.72
CA ASP A 23 -30.37 -13.78 -16.47
C ASP A 23 -30.04 -12.59 -15.57
N GLU A 24 -30.63 -12.52 -14.37
CA GLU A 24 -30.33 -11.47 -13.39
C GLU A 24 -28.86 -11.50 -12.96
N ALA A 25 -28.30 -12.69 -12.72
CA ALA A 25 -26.89 -12.81 -12.36
C ALA A 25 -25.95 -12.45 -13.52
N VAL A 26 -26.32 -12.82 -14.76
CA VAL A 26 -25.55 -12.49 -15.97
C VAL A 26 -25.55 -10.98 -16.21
N GLN A 27 -26.70 -10.31 -16.06
CA GLN A 27 -26.79 -8.85 -16.18
C GLN A 27 -25.98 -8.13 -15.10
N LEU A 28 -26.06 -8.61 -13.85
CA LEU A 28 -25.27 -8.07 -12.75
C LEU A 28 -23.76 -8.27 -12.96
N LEU A 29 -23.34 -9.43 -13.45
CA LEU A 29 -21.94 -9.65 -13.81
C LEU A 29 -21.53 -8.70 -14.94
N GLY A 30 -22.38 -8.58 -15.97
CA GLY A 30 -22.20 -7.67 -17.09
C GLY A 30 -21.94 -6.23 -16.65
N SER A 31 -22.70 -5.72 -15.67
CA SER A 31 -22.52 -4.36 -15.15
C SER A 31 -21.20 -4.15 -14.39
N LYS A 32 -20.56 -5.23 -13.91
CA LYS A 32 -19.27 -5.17 -13.20
C LYS A 32 -18.06 -5.39 -14.12
N ILE A 33 -18.27 -5.92 -15.32
CA ILE A 33 -17.18 -6.27 -16.25
C ILE A 33 -16.37 -5.03 -16.65
N GLU A 34 -17.01 -3.88 -16.88
CA GLU A 34 -16.32 -2.66 -17.28
C GLU A 34 -15.34 -2.18 -16.19
N HIS A 35 -15.84 -2.05 -14.97
CA HIS A 35 -15.01 -1.70 -13.81
C HIS A 35 -13.88 -2.72 -13.58
N PHE A 36 -14.17 -4.02 -13.72
CA PHE A 36 -13.16 -5.07 -13.60
C PHE A 36 -12.08 -4.97 -14.70
N LYS A 37 -12.47 -4.71 -15.95
CA LYS A 37 -11.53 -4.52 -17.07
C LYS A 37 -10.61 -3.33 -16.81
N PHE A 38 -11.17 -2.22 -16.34
CA PHE A 38 -10.39 -1.05 -15.96
C PHE A 38 -9.41 -1.37 -14.83
N HIS A 39 -9.86 -2.06 -13.79
CA HIS A 39 -9.00 -2.53 -12.70
C HIS A 39 -7.84 -3.40 -13.18
N VAL A 40 -8.12 -4.38 -14.03
CA VAL A 40 -7.09 -5.24 -14.62
C VAL A 40 -6.12 -4.44 -15.48
N PHE A 41 -6.60 -3.46 -16.25
CA PHE A 41 -5.75 -2.59 -17.05
C PHE A 41 -4.78 -1.78 -16.17
N VAL A 42 -5.29 -1.05 -15.17
CA VAL A 42 -4.47 -0.23 -14.26
C VAL A 42 -3.42 -1.10 -13.55
N LYS A 43 -3.83 -2.25 -12.99
CA LYS A 43 -2.91 -3.18 -12.34
C LYS A 43 -1.77 -3.63 -13.26
N ARG A 44 -2.08 -3.91 -14.53
CA ARG A 44 -1.07 -4.33 -15.52
C ARG A 44 -0.10 -3.20 -15.83
N GLU A 45 -0.58 -1.98 -15.99
CA GLU A 45 0.29 -0.82 -16.25
C GLU A 45 1.17 -0.49 -15.03
N GLN A 46 0.63 -0.55 -13.82
CA GLN A 46 1.39 -0.41 -12.57
C GLN A 46 2.50 -1.46 -12.46
N SER A 47 2.19 -2.73 -12.75
CA SER A 47 3.19 -3.81 -12.74
C SER A 47 4.27 -3.62 -13.80
N LYS A 48 3.91 -3.22 -15.03
CA LYS A 48 4.91 -2.90 -16.07
C LYS A 48 5.83 -1.76 -15.65
N TYR A 49 5.26 -0.71 -15.06
CA TYR A 49 6.04 0.45 -14.60
C TYR A 49 6.96 0.08 -13.43
N PHE A 50 6.49 -0.75 -12.49
CA PHE A 50 7.30 -1.29 -11.40
C PHE A 50 8.51 -2.08 -11.93
N GLU A 51 8.29 -3.02 -12.85
CA GLU A 51 9.38 -3.82 -13.45
C GLU A 51 10.36 -2.94 -14.23
N LYS A 52 9.86 -1.90 -14.91
CA LYS A 52 10.70 -0.89 -15.55
C LYS A 52 11.61 -0.17 -14.54
N LEU A 53 11.05 0.36 -13.46
CA LEU A 53 11.83 1.07 -12.43
C LEU A 53 12.87 0.16 -11.78
N LYS A 54 12.50 -1.10 -11.53
CA LYS A 54 13.41 -2.11 -11.00
C LYS A 54 14.56 -2.43 -11.96
N ALA A 55 14.31 -2.48 -13.26
CA ALA A 55 15.34 -2.69 -14.28
C ALA A 55 16.27 -1.47 -14.47
N GLU A 56 15.82 -0.26 -14.12
CA GLU A 56 16.60 0.99 -14.19
C GLU A 56 17.47 1.25 -12.95
N VAL A 57 17.50 0.34 -11.98
CA VAL A 57 18.33 0.47 -10.76
C VAL A 57 19.82 0.46 -11.14
N THR A 58 20.56 1.42 -10.58
CA THR A 58 22.01 1.57 -10.76
C THR A 58 22.69 1.79 -9.40
N ASP A 59 24.01 2.07 -9.41
CA ASP A 59 24.74 2.46 -8.20
C ASP A 59 24.34 3.85 -7.67
N GLU A 60 23.73 4.68 -8.51
CA GLU A 60 23.32 6.06 -8.19
C GLU A 60 21.80 6.23 -8.13
N LYS A 61 21.03 5.20 -8.52
CA LYS A 61 19.57 5.21 -8.61
C LYS A 61 18.99 3.95 -8.00
N VAL A 62 18.10 4.10 -7.03
CA VAL A 62 17.38 2.97 -6.41
C VAL A 62 15.87 3.11 -6.53
N MET A 63 15.19 1.99 -6.34
CA MET A 63 13.74 1.92 -6.31
C MET A 63 13.30 1.48 -4.90
N CYS A 64 12.40 2.23 -4.27
CA CYS A 64 11.89 1.96 -2.93
C CYS A 64 10.39 1.73 -2.98
N GLN A 65 9.95 0.49 -2.79
CA GLN A 65 8.54 0.17 -2.62
C GLN A 65 8.15 0.40 -1.17
N VAL A 66 7.07 1.14 -0.91
CA VAL A 66 6.58 1.43 0.44
C VAL A 66 5.09 1.12 0.58
N ASP A 67 4.70 0.61 1.73
CA ASP A 67 3.30 0.32 2.06
C ASP A 67 3.08 0.25 3.58
N PHE A 68 1.83 0.39 4.02
CA PHE A 68 1.44 0.12 5.40
C PHE A 68 1.10 -1.36 5.57
N ALA A 69 1.76 -2.03 6.52
CA ALA A 69 1.30 -3.34 6.95
C ALA A 69 -0.03 -3.22 7.72
N GLU A 70 -0.71 -4.36 7.90
CA GLU A 70 -1.85 -4.43 8.80
C GLU A 70 -1.44 -3.98 10.21
N ASN A 71 -2.30 -3.19 10.86
CA ASN A 71 -2.05 -2.69 12.20
C ASN A 71 -1.82 -3.85 13.18
N TYR A 72 -0.68 -3.84 13.85
CA TYR A 72 -0.32 -4.83 14.84
C TYR A 72 -1.02 -4.53 16.17
N GLY A 73 -1.88 -5.44 16.62
CA GLY A 73 -2.41 -5.41 17.98
C GLY A 73 -1.33 -5.84 18.96
N MET A 74 -0.82 -4.91 19.76
CA MET A 74 0.11 -5.23 20.84
C MET A 74 -0.68 -5.90 21.96
N LYS A 75 -0.66 -7.24 21.94
CA LYS A 75 -1.21 -8.09 23.00
C LYS A 75 -0.03 -8.73 23.72
N GLU A 76 0.03 -8.59 25.04
CA GLU A 76 0.95 -9.41 25.83
C GLU A 76 0.43 -10.86 25.90
N GLN A 77 1.32 -11.85 25.86
CA GLN A 77 0.90 -13.26 25.93
C GLN A 77 0.22 -13.61 27.26
N ASP A 78 0.56 -12.88 28.34
CA ASP A 78 0.03 -13.08 29.71
C ASP A 78 -0.87 -11.91 30.17
N GLU A 79 -1.69 -11.34 29.27
CA GLU A 79 -2.64 -10.29 29.68
C GLU A 79 -3.72 -10.80 30.64
N VAL A 80 -3.87 -10.12 31.77
CA VAL A 80 -5.01 -10.30 32.68
C VAL A 80 -6.32 -10.01 31.92
N GLN A 81 -7.39 -10.76 32.22
CA GLN A 81 -8.66 -10.69 31.47
C GLN A 81 -9.27 -9.26 31.38
N SER A 82 -8.94 -8.38 32.32
CA SER A 82 -9.34 -6.96 32.33
C SER A 82 -8.61 -6.10 31.28
N ALA A 83 -7.41 -6.48 30.84
CA ALA A 83 -6.64 -5.79 29.81
C ALA A 83 -7.13 -6.10 28.38
N HIS A 84 -7.99 -7.11 28.22
CA HIS A 84 -8.56 -7.53 26.92
C HIS A 84 -9.30 -6.41 26.17
N TRP A 85 -9.80 -5.39 26.89
CA TRP A 85 -10.50 -4.23 26.30
C TRP A 85 -9.59 -3.05 25.94
N TYR A 86 -8.31 -3.10 26.35
CA TYR A 86 -7.32 -2.03 26.17
C TYR A 86 -6.13 -2.50 25.32
N THR A 87 -6.41 -3.14 24.18
CA THR A 87 -5.34 -3.49 23.24
C THR A 87 -4.90 -2.27 22.45
N LYS A 88 -3.64 -1.86 22.63
CA LYS A 88 -3.08 -0.75 21.86
C LYS A 88 -2.64 -1.27 20.49
N THR A 89 -3.01 -0.56 19.44
CA THR A 89 -2.62 -0.92 18.07
C THR A 89 -1.44 -0.07 17.63
N MET A 90 -0.61 -0.64 16.76
CA MET A 90 0.58 0.00 16.20
C MET A 90 0.51 -0.13 14.68
N SER A 91 0.77 0.97 13.98
CA SER A 91 0.96 0.96 12.54
C SER A 91 2.41 0.60 12.22
N ILE A 92 2.64 -0.13 11.14
CA ILE A 92 3.99 -0.46 10.67
C ILE A 92 4.09 0.01 9.23
N PHE A 93 4.89 1.05 9.01
CA PHE A 93 5.24 1.48 7.66
C PHE A 93 6.41 0.67 7.17
N THR A 94 6.22 -0.03 6.06
CA THR A 94 7.21 -0.94 5.49
C THR A 94 7.82 -0.34 4.22
N GLY A 95 9.08 -0.66 3.99
CA GLY A 95 9.79 -0.27 2.77
C GLY A 95 10.69 -1.40 2.29
N TYR A 96 10.77 -1.61 0.99
CA TYR A 96 11.74 -2.51 0.37
C TYR A 96 12.49 -1.78 -0.73
N VAL A 97 13.82 -1.77 -0.65
CA VAL A 97 14.69 -1.07 -1.57
C VAL A 97 15.37 -2.07 -2.48
N TRP A 98 15.23 -1.85 -3.78
CA TRP A 98 15.97 -2.53 -4.82
C TRP A 98 17.20 -1.71 -5.17
N SER A 99 18.38 -2.30 -4.94
CA SER A 99 19.68 -1.73 -5.29
C SER A 99 20.50 -2.74 -6.10
N LYS A 100 21.53 -2.27 -6.80
CA LYS A 100 22.39 -3.13 -7.63
C LYS A 100 23.16 -4.18 -6.82
N SER A 101 23.53 -3.87 -5.58
CA SER A 101 24.26 -4.77 -4.68
C SER A 101 23.37 -5.76 -3.92
N GLY A 102 22.04 -5.67 -4.10
CA GLY A 102 21.06 -6.49 -3.38
C GLY A 102 19.96 -5.63 -2.76
N GLY A 103 18.80 -6.24 -2.51
CA GLY A 103 17.68 -5.54 -1.89
C GLY A 103 17.68 -5.63 -0.37
N PHE A 104 17.11 -4.62 0.30
CA PHE A 104 16.97 -4.59 1.75
C PHE A 104 15.64 -3.94 2.17
N GLY A 105 15.17 -4.31 3.37
CA GLY A 105 13.87 -3.90 3.89
C GLY A 105 13.93 -3.02 5.13
N PHE A 106 12.87 -2.26 5.36
CA PHE A 106 12.62 -1.43 6.52
C PHE A 106 11.25 -1.74 7.12
N ALA A 107 11.18 -1.66 8.44
CA ALA A 107 9.93 -1.62 9.18
C ALA A 107 10.01 -0.47 10.18
N LEU A 108 9.12 0.50 10.04
CA LEU A 108 9.03 1.70 10.86
C LEU A 108 7.75 1.61 11.70
N PRO A 109 7.84 1.09 12.94
CA PRO A 109 6.70 1.05 13.84
C PRO A 109 6.31 2.45 14.31
N SER A 110 5.01 2.73 14.35
CA SER A 110 4.43 3.99 14.82
C SER A 110 3.19 3.74 15.68
N LEU A 111 3.11 4.44 16.81
CA LEU A 111 1.89 4.47 17.63
C LEU A 111 0.79 5.36 17.01
N ASP A 112 1.12 6.14 15.98
CA ASP A 112 0.15 6.86 15.18
C ASP A 112 -0.41 5.93 14.09
N VAL A 113 -1.70 5.64 14.20
CA VAL A 113 -2.46 4.73 13.31
C VAL A 113 -3.33 5.47 12.29
N SER A 114 -3.17 6.79 12.16
CA SER A 114 -3.97 7.62 11.24
C SER A 114 -3.74 7.30 9.77
N HIS A 115 -2.56 6.74 9.44
CA HIS A 115 -2.08 6.49 8.08
C HIS A 115 -2.25 7.71 7.16
N ASP A 116 -2.05 8.90 7.73
CA ASP A 116 -2.19 10.15 7.00
C ASP A 116 -0.88 10.55 6.31
N LYS A 117 -0.96 11.64 5.54
CA LYS A 117 0.20 12.18 4.80
C LYS A 117 1.35 12.64 5.69
N PHE A 118 1.09 12.98 6.96
CA PHE A 118 2.14 13.42 7.88
C PHE A 118 2.95 12.22 8.35
N VAL A 119 2.28 11.13 8.74
CA VAL A 119 2.93 9.86 9.08
C VAL A 119 3.75 9.34 7.90
N VAL A 120 3.18 9.36 6.69
CA VAL A 120 3.89 8.98 5.45
C VAL A 120 5.11 9.87 5.22
N ASN A 121 4.97 11.20 5.30
CA ASN A 121 6.10 12.11 5.08
C ASN A 121 7.23 11.88 6.09
N SER A 122 6.90 11.75 7.38
CA SER A 122 7.89 11.45 8.41
C SER A 122 8.59 10.11 8.18
N ALA A 123 7.86 9.06 7.76
CA ALA A 123 8.45 7.78 7.43
C ALA A 123 9.38 7.86 6.21
N LEU A 124 8.98 8.58 5.16
CA LEU A 124 9.80 8.79 3.96
C LEU A 124 11.06 9.61 4.26
N GLU A 125 11.00 10.61 5.13
CA GLU A 125 12.17 11.38 5.58
C GLU A 125 13.16 10.49 6.34
N LEU A 126 12.68 9.60 7.22
CA LEU A 126 13.53 8.63 7.92
C LEU A 126 14.21 7.68 6.95
N ILE A 127 13.47 7.12 5.99
CA ILE A 127 14.03 6.25 4.93
C ILE A 127 15.07 7.01 4.10
N LEU A 128 14.74 8.22 3.66
CA LEU A 128 15.64 9.05 2.84
C LEU A 128 16.97 9.33 3.56
N ASN A 129 16.90 9.73 4.84
CA ASN A 129 18.09 10.03 5.63
C ASN A 129 18.95 8.77 5.84
N HIS A 130 18.30 7.62 6.08
CA HIS A 130 19.00 6.35 6.23
C HIS A 130 19.60 5.84 4.92
N LEU A 131 18.95 6.09 3.78
CA LEU A 131 19.47 5.74 2.46
C LEU A 131 20.69 6.58 2.07
N LYS A 132 20.71 7.87 2.42
CA LYS A 132 21.87 8.74 2.19
C LYS A 132 23.11 8.27 2.96
N THR A 133 22.93 7.66 4.13
CA THR A 133 24.06 7.12 4.91
C THR A 133 24.51 5.75 4.40
N LEU A 134 23.57 4.87 4.02
CA LEU A 134 23.87 3.55 3.47
C LEU A 134 24.48 3.59 2.07
N LEU A 135 23.99 4.49 1.22
CA LEU A 135 24.34 4.60 -0.20
C LEU A 135 24.87 6.01 -0.47
N PRO A 136 26.14 6.32 -0.16
CA PRO A 136 26.68 7.67 -0.25
C PRO A 136 26.73 8.24 -1.68
N ASN A 137 26.71 7.37 -2.70
CA ASN A 137 26.70 7.76 -4.12
C ASN A 137 25.29 7.93 -4.69
N LEU A 138 24.24 7.77 -3.87
CA LEU A 138 22.86 7.81 -4.31
C LEU A 138 22.45 9.21 -4.73
N LYS A 139 21.94 9.34 -5.96
CA LYS A 139 21.46 10.59 -6.55
C LYS A 139 19.95 10.61 -6.75
N GLU A 140 19.34 9.45 -7.02
CA GLU A 140 17.92 9.34 -7.34
C GLU A 140 17.26 8.20 -6.56
N ILE A 141 16.06 8.45 -6.04
CA ILE A 141 15.22 7.45 -5.39
C ILE A 141 13.84 7.51 -6.02
N ASN A 142 13.43 6.41 -6.65
CA ASN A 142 12.06 6.26 -7.12
C ASN A 142 11.26 5.53 -6.05
N PHE A 143 10.37 6.25 -5.37
CA PHE A 143 9.43 5.59 -4.49
C PHE A 143 8.26 5.03 -5.29
N PHE A 144 7.71 3.92 -4.82
CA PHE A 144 6.57 3.26 -5.41
C PHE A 144 5.62 2.79 -4.30
N SER A 145 4.33 3.02 -4.45
CA SER A 145 3.32 2.51 -3.54
C SER A 145 2.06 2.19 -4.33
N ASP A 146 1.39 1.10 -3.94
CA ASP A 146 0.04 0.74 -4.35
C ASP A 146 -1.02 1.17 -3.31
N GLY A 147 -0.60 1.88 -2.26
CA GLY A 147 -1.46 2.46 -1.23
C GLY A 147 -2.38 3.57 -1.75
N ALA A 148 -3.31 4.01 -0.89
CA ALA A 148 -4.33 4.98 -1.29
C ALA A 148 -3.70 6.35 -1.62
N PRO A 149 -3.97 6.94 -2.80
CA PRO A 149 -3.32 8.20 -3.21
C PRO A 149 -3.55 9.38 -2.27
N SER A 150 -4.64 9.38 -1.50
CA SER A 150 -4.92 10.38 -0.46
C SER A 150 -3.85 10.43 0.65
N GLN A 151 -3.17 9.31 0.89
CA GLN A 151 -2.11 9.19 1.90
C GLN A 151 -0.78 9.76 1.39
N PHE A 152 -0.59 9.82 0.07
CA PHE A 152 0.66 10.25 -0.56
C PHE A 152 0.56 11.60 -1.30
N LYS A 153 -0.64 12.17 -1.48
CA LYS A 153 -0.87 13.48 -2.11
C LYS A 153 -0.79 14.65 -1.10
N GLY A 154 0.30 15.42 -1.11
CA GLY A 154 0.48 16.69 -0.37
C GLY A 154 1.87 17.33 -0.60
N PRO A 155 2.09 18.65 -0.35
CA PRO A 155 3.40 19.29 -0.57
C PRO A 155 4.26 19.39 0.72
N PRO A 156 5.62 19.42 0.64
CA PRO A 156 6.50 19.15 -0.51
C PRO A 156 7.74 18.27 -0.21
N LEU A 157 7.90 17.18 -0.95
CA LEU A 157 9.23 16.71 -1.36
C LEU A 157 9.28 16.76 -2.89
N GLN A 158 9.66 17.93 -3.42
CA GLN A 158 9.73 18.23 -4.86
C GLN A 158 10.79 17.41 -5.64
N ASN A 159 11.45 16.44 -5.01
CA ASN A 159 12.48 15.59 -5.63
C ASN A 159 12.14 14.09 -5.64
N LEU A 160 10.92 13.69 -5.22
CA LEU A 160 10.45 12.34 -5.54
C LEU A 160 9.96 12.33 -6.99
N SER A 161 10.76 11.76 -7.89
CA SER A 161 10.30 11.39 -9.22
C SER A 161 9.07 10.49 -9.08
N SER A 162 7.93 11.02 -9.51
CA SER A 162 6.63 10.38 -9.72
C SER A 162 6.34 9.14 -8.86
N LEU A 163 5.59 9.30 -7.76
CA LEU A 163 4.78 8.22 -7.21
C LEU A 163 3.61 7.96 -8.19
N PRO A 164 3.58 6.86 -8.97
CA PRO A 164 2.41 6.51 -9.77
C PRO A 164 1.29 5.98 -8.87
N CYS A 165 0.66 6.87 -8.11
CA CYS A 165 -0.52 6.56 -7.32
C CYS A 165 -1.76 6.85 -8.19
N ILE A 166 -2.27 5.82 -8.89
CA ILE A 166 -3.49 5.90 -9.72
C ILE A 166 -4.62 5.18 -8.99
N GLU A 167 -5.71 5.92 -8.72
CA GLU A 167 -6.87 5.51 -7.88
C GLU A 167 -7.75 4.39 -8.48
N PHE A 168 -8.45 3.69 -7.58
CA PHE A 168 -9.75 3.02 -7.77
C PHE A 168 -10.83 3.77 -7.00
#